data_AF-A0A085LG59-F1
#
_entry.id   AF-A0A085LG59-F1
#
_cell.length_a   1.000
_cell.length_b   1.000
_cell.length_c   1.000
_cell.angle_alpha   90.00
_cell.angle_beta   90.00
_cell.angle_gamma   90.00
#
_symmetry.space_group_name_H-M   'P 1'
#
loop_
_entity.id
_entity.type
_entity.pdbx_description
1 polymer ?
#
loop_
_entity_poly.entity_id
_entity_poly.type
_entity_poly.pdbx_seq_one_letter_code
_entity_poly.pdbx_strand_id
1 'polypeptide(L)'
;MPGPLGADGRAVPPDRALAAGRAVLAEAASAVDAGVDGPDASLLARRVRGVVAEVVEEVQRRCAHALGPGPLTTDERFARRVADLGLYVRQHHAERDDASLGRALLAHGTTAW
;
A
#
# COMPACT_ATOMS: atom_id res chain seq x y z
N MET A 1 26.40 2.69 26.98
CA MET A 1 26.77 2.50 25.55
C MET A 1 25.53 2.05 24.80
N PRO A 2 24.78 2.92 24.11
CA PRO A 2 23.70 2.46 23.24
C PRO A 2 24.30 1.95 21.93
N GLY A 3 23.98 0.69 21.60
CA GLY A 3 24.32 0.00 20.36
C GLY A 3 23.53 0.50 19.14
N PRO A 4 23.83 -0.03 17.95
CA PRO A 4 23.86 0.73 16.71
C PRO A 4 22.48 1.02 16.13
N LEU A 5 22.44 2.15 15.42
CA LEU A 5 21.40 2.67 14.54
C LEU A 5 20.65 1.55 13.78
N GLY A 6 19.51 1.13 14.33
CA GLY A 6 18.48 0.45 13.54
C GLY A 6 17.99 1.44 12.48
N ALA A 7 18.01 1.02 11.23
CA ALA A 7 17.51 1.77 10.10
C ALA A 7 16.16 2.42 10.45
N ASP A 8 16.19 3.74 10.63
CA ASP A 8 14.99 4.54 10.82
C ASP A 8 14.27 4.57 9.48
N GLY A 9 13.53 3.49 9.21
CA GLY A 9 12.64 3.33 8.07
C GLY A 9 11.64 4.45 8.16
N ARG A 10 11.94 5.56 7.46
CA ARG A 10 11.28 6.85 7.63
C ARG A 10 9.78 6.66 7.50
N ALA A 11 9.11 6.57 8.64
CA ALA A 11 7.69 6.35 8.68
C ALA A 11 7.03 7.61 8.12
N VAL A 12 6.45 7.50 6.93
CA VAL A 12 5.75 8.60 6.25
C VAL A 12 4.54 8.98 7.10
N PRO A 13 4.29 10.27 7.39
CA PRO A 13 3.08 10.69 8.08
C PRO A 13 1.82 10.15 7.38
N PRO A 14 0.76 9.75 8.10
CA PRO A 14 -0.44 9.16 7.50
C PRO A 14 -1.07 10.07 6.43
N ASP A 15 -0.99 11.39 6.62
CA ASP A 15 -1.40 12.38 5.62
C ASP A 15 -0.65 12.22 4.29
N ARG A 16 0.69 12.10 4.33
CA ARG A 16 1.51 11.93 3.13
C ARG A 16 1.28 10.58 2.45
N ALA A 17 1.06 9.52 3.23
CA ALA A 17 0.69 8.20 2.70
C ALA A 17 -0.67 8.27 2.00
N LEU A 18 -1.67 8.88 2.64
CA LEU A 18 -3.00 9.08 2.04
C LEU A 18 -2.95 9.97 0.79
N ALA A 19 -2.09 11.00 0.77
CA ALA A 19 -1.87 11.84 -0.40
C ALA A 19 -1.28 11.04 -1.57
N ALA A 20 -0.29 10.19 -1.32
CA ALA A 20 0.28 9.29 -2.32
C ALA A 20 -0.76 8.30 -2.86
N GLY A 21 -1.53 7.66 -1.97
CA GLY A 21 -2.63 6.76 -2.36
C GLY A 21 -3.70 7.46 -3.19
N ARG A 22 -4.06 8.70 -2.84
CA ARG A 22 -5.01 9.50 -3.62
C ARG A 22 -4.46 9.85 -5.00
N ALA A 23 -3.19 10.25 -5.08
CA ALA A 23 -2.55 10.61 -6.34
C ALA A 23 -2.53 9.43 -7.32
N VAL A 24 -2.09 8.25 -6.87
CA VAL A 24 -2.02 7.06 -7.75
C VAL A 24 -3.40 6.59 -8.21
N LEU A 25 -4.42 6.71 -7.36
CA LEU A 25 -5.81 6.38 -7.74
C LEU A 25 -6.36 7.37 -8.77
N ALA A 26 -6.08 8.67 -8.61
CA ALA A 26 -6.51 9.70 -9.55
C ALA A 26 -5.82 9.57 -10.91
N GLU A 27 -4.52 9.28 -10.92
CA GLU A 27 -3.77 8.98 -12.14
C GLU A 27 -4.33 7.74 -12.84
N ALA A 28 -4.60 6.68 -12.08
CA ALA A 28 -5.16 5.45 -12.64
C ALA A 28 -6.55 5.66 -13.22
N ALA A 29 -7.42 6.41 -12.54
CA ALA A 29 -8.73 6.77 -13.07
C ALA A 29 -8.61 7.56 -14.38
N SER A 30 -7.70 8.54 -14.43
CA SER A 30 -7.46 9.33 -15.64
C SER A 30 -6.96 8.47 -16.81
N ALA A 31 -6.07 7.50 -16.54
CA ALA A 31 -5.57 6.58 -17.56
C ALA A 31 -6.68 5.62 -18.06
N VAL A 32 -7.54 5.14 -17.17
CA VAL A 32 -8.72 4.32 -17.52
C VAL A 32 -9.70 5.11 -18.38
N ASP A 33 -10.00 6.35 -18.00
CA ASP A 33 -10.88 7.24 -18.78
C ASP A 33 -10.28 7.58 -20.15
N ALA A 34 -8.94 7.63 -20.26
CA ALA A 34 -8.21 7.81 -21.52
C ALA A 34 -8.09 6.52 -22.35
N GLY A 35 -8.60 5.38 -21.85
CA GLY A 35 -8.65 4.12 -22.60
C GLY A 35 -7.40 3.23 -22.47
N VAL A 36 -6.64 3.33 -21.38
CA VAL A 36 -5.50 2.42 -21.13
C VAL A 36 -5.95 0.97 -21.18
N ASP A 37 -5.23 0.13 -21.91
CA ASP A 37 -5.56 -1.28 -22.09
C ASP A 37 -4.33 -2.20 -22.04
N GLY A 38 -4.59 -3.49 -22.26
CA GLY A 38 -3.55 -4.49 -22.44
C GLY A 38 -2.53 -4.55 -21.28
N PRO A 39 -1.24 -4.73 -21.59
CA PRO A 39 -0.23 -4.86 -20.55
C PRO A 39 0.12 -3.53 -19.84
N ASP A 40 -0.20 -2.35 -20.42
CA ASP A 40 -0.10 -1.06 -19.73
C ASP A 40 -1.13 -0.93 -18.60
N ALA A 41 -2.40 -1.27 -18.87
CA ALA A 41 -3.45 -1.31 -17.84
C ALA A 41 -3.09 -2.31 -16.73
N SER A 42 -2.51 -3.44 -17.12
CA SER A 42 -2.06 -4.48 -16.19
C SER A 42 -0.90 -4.01 -15.31
N LEU A 43 0.00 -3.20 -15.85
CA LEU A 43 1.12 -2.62 -15.12
C LEU A 43 0.65 -1.55 -14.13
N LEU A 44 -0.22 -0.64 -14.62
CA LEU A 44 -0.87 0.39 -13.81
C LEU A 44 -1.62 -0.23 -12.61
N ALA A 45 -2.42 -1.28 -12.84
CA ALA A 45 -3.17 -1.94 -11.79
C ALA A 45 -2.28 -2.54 -10.68
N ARG A 46 -1.13 -3.12 -11.05
CA ARG A 46 -0.15 -3.64 -10.07
C ARG A 46 0.47 -2.52 -9.24
N ARG A 47 0.89 -1.43 -9.88
CA ARG A 47 1.44 -0.25 -9.18
C ARG A 47 0.45 0.34 -8.19
N VAL A 48 -0.79 0.58 -8.63
CA VAL A 48 -1.87 1.12 -7.78
C VAL A 48 -2.10 0.21 -6.58
N ARG A 49 -2.17 -1.11 -6.80
CA ARG A 49 -2.44 -2.07 -5.73
C ARG A 49 -1.30 -2.11 -4.69
N GLY A 50 -0.05 -2.09 -5.13
CA GLY A 50 1.12 -2.01 -4.25
C GLY A 50 1.10 -0.76 -3.38
N VAL A 51 0.97 0.42 -4.00
CA VAL A 51 0.92 1.70 -3.27
C VAL A 51 -0.24 1.73 -2.27
N VAL A 52 -1.44 1.31 -2.67
CA VAL A 52 -2.60 1.31 -1.78
C VAL A 52 -2.43 0.33 -0.61
N ALA A 53 -1.83 -0.85 -0.85
CA ALA A 53 -1.53 -1.80 0.22
C ALA A 53 -0.58 -1.19 1.26
N GLU A 54 0.53 -0.58 0.83
CA GLU A 54 1.47 0.11 1.73
C GLU A 54 0.80 1.23 2.53
N VAL A 55 -0.04 2.04 1.87
CA VAL A 55 -0.78 3.13 2.54
C VAL A 55 -1.72 2.58 3.62
N VAL A 56 -2.44 1.49 3.33
CA VAL A 56 -3.35 0.88 4.31
C VAL A 56 -2.58 0.31 5.50
N GLU A 57 -1.45 -0.37 5.26
CA GLU A 57 -0.60 -0.91 6.32
C GLU A 57 -0.05 0.21 7.23
N GLU A 58 0.46 1.29 6.64
CA GLU A 58 0.98 2.43 7.40
C GLU A 58 -0.11 3.11 8.23
N VAL A 59 -1.30 3.33 7.67
CA VAL A 59 -2.43 3.93 8.39
C VAL A 59 -2.88 3.03 9.54
N GLN A 60 -3.04 1.72 9.31
CA GLN A 60 -3.44 0.79 10.38
C GLN A 60 -2.41 0.75 11.51
N ARG A 61 -1.11 0.70 11.18
CA ARG A 61 -0.02 0.70 12.16
C ARG A 61 -0.02 1.98 13.01
N ARG A 62 -0.26 3.14 12.39
CA ARG A 62 -0.35 4.44 13.07
C ARG A 62 -1.59 4.54 13.95
N CYS A 63 -2.75 4.11 13.46
CA CYS A 63 -3.98 4.09 14.25
C CYS A 63 -3.84 3.19 15.48
N ALA A 64 -3.25 2.00 15.32
CA ALA A 64 -2.98 1.10 16.45
C ALA A 64 -2.07 1.74 17.51
N HIS A 65 -1.01 2.45 17.09
CA HIS A 65 -0.14 3.17 18.02
C HIS A 65 -0.84 4.35 18.70
N ALA A 66 -1.61 5.14 17.95
CA ALA A 66 -2.25 6.35 18.47
C ALA A 66 -3.41 6.06 19.42
N LEU A 67 -4.17 5.00 19.16
CA LEU A 67 -5.34 4.63 19.95
C LEU A 67 -5.01 3.68 21.11
N GLY A 68 -3.83 3.06 21.08
CA GLY A 68 -3.48 1.97 21.98
C GLY A 68 -4.37 0.73 21.77
N PRO A 69 -4.28 -0.26 22.68
CA PRO A 69 -5.04 -1.50 22.53
C PRO A 69 -6.54 -1.36 22.82
N GLY A 70 -6.97 -0.26 23.45
CA GLY A 70 -8.32 -0.08 23.98
C GLY A 70 -9.43 -0.38 22.96
N PRO A 71 -9.49 0.31 21.81
CA PRO A 71 -10.54 0.05 20.81
C PRO A 71 -10.52 -1.37 20.23
N LEU A 72 -9.38 -2.05 20.23
CA LEU A 72 -9.28 -3.44 19.76
C LEU A 72 -9.85 -4.45 20.78
N THR A 73 -9.99 -4.07 22.05
CA THR A 73 -10.52 -4.94 23.11
C THR A 73 -11.92 -4.56 23.57
N THR A 74 -12.34 -3.30 23.38
CA THR A 74 -13.62 -2.78 23.86
C THR A 74 -14.66 -2.53 22.77
N ASP A 75 -14.26 -2.49 21.50
CA ASP A 75 -15.16 -2.35 20.34
C ASP A 75 -14.96 -3.51 19.35
N GLU A 76 -15.83 -4.52 19.45
CA GLU A 76 -15.81 -5.69 18.58
C GLU A 76 -15.94 -5.32 17.10
N ARG A 77 -16.74 -4.29 16.77
CA ARG A 77 -16.96 -3.86 15.39
C ARG A 77 -15.70 -3.23 14.82
N PHE A 78 -14.99 -2.44 15.62
CA PHE A 78 -13.70 -1.88 15.25
C PHE A 78 -12.65 -2.99 15.07
N ALA A 79 -12.52 -3.88 16.05
CA ALA A 79 -11.58 -4.99 16.00
C ALA A 79 -11.77 -5.89 14.76
N ARG A 80 -13.03 -6.26 14.45
CA ARG A 80 -13.36 -7.05 13.26
C ARG A 80 -12.98 -6.32 11.98
N ARG A 81 -13.30 -5.02 11.84
CA ARG A 81 -12.94 -4.24 10.64
C ARG A 81 -11.44 -4.16 10.41
N VAL A 82 -10.65 -3.95 11.46
CA VAL A 82 -9.19 -3.91 11.38
C VAL A 82 -8.64 -5.28 10.96
N ALA A 83 -9.13 -6.36 11.56
CA ALA A 83 -8.74 -7.72 11.21
C ALA A 83 -9.10 -8.08 9.75
N ASP A 84 -10.34 -7.81 9.34
CA ASP A 84 -10.84 -8.09 7.99
C ASP A 84 -10.07 -7.29 6.94
N LEU A 85 -9.81 -6.00 7.19
CA LEU A 85 -9.02 -5.15 6.29
C LEU A 85 -7.57 -5.64 6.19
N GLY A 86 -6.96 -6.00 7.32
CA GLY A 86 -5.61 -6.57 7.34
C GLY A 86 -5.51 -7.88 6.56
N LEU A 87 -6.52 -8.76 6.68
CA LEU A 87 -6.60 -9.99 5.90
C LEU A 87 -6.78 -9.70 4.41
N TYR A 88 -7.69 -8.80 4.06
CA TYR A 88 -7.96 -8.42 2.67
C TYR A 88 -6.71 -7.86 1.98
N VAL A 89 -5.99 -6.94 2.63
CA VAL A 89 -4.79 -6.34 2.04
C VAL A 89 -3.66 -7.36 1.89
N ARG A 90 -3.50 -8.30 2.83
CA ARG A 90 -2.49 -9.37 2.73
C ARG A 90 -2.75 -10.40 1.63
N GLN A 91 -3.93 -10.41 1.01
CA GLN A 91 -4.14 -11.16 -0.24
C GLN A 91 -3.28 -10.60 -1.38
N HIS A 92 -2.89 -9.33 -1.29
CA HIS A 92 -1.76 -8.77 -2.01
C HIS A 92 -0.48 -9.19 -1.30
N HIS A 93 0.13 -10.30 -1.74
CA HIS A 93 1.38 -10.80 -1.18
C HIS A 93 2.51 -9.83 -1.52
N ALA A 94 2.71 -8.79 -0.71
CA ALA A 94 3.65 -7.67 -0.91
C ALA A 94 4.90 -8.04 -1.75
N GLU A 95 5.77 -8.91 -1.22
CA GLU A 95 7.02 -9.29 -1.89
C GLU A 95 6.82 -10.06 -3.22
N ARG A 96 5.78 -10.91 -3.30
CA ARG A 96 5.47 -11.64 -4.54
C ARG A 96 4.88 -10.73 -5.59
N ASP A 97 4.09 -9.75 -5.18
CA ASP A 97 3.45 -8.79 -6.06
C ASP A 97 4.45 -7.77 -6.56
N ASP A 98 5.40 -7.33 -5.73
CA ASP A 98 6.54 -6.52 -6.15
C ASP A 98 7.44 -7.28 -7.13
N ALA A 99 7.72 -8.55 -6.87
CA ALA A 99 8.46 -9.39 -7.81
C ALA A 99 7.69 -9.58 -9.14
N SER A 100 6.36 -9.69 -9.07
CA SER A 100 5.48 -9.78 -10.25
C SER A 100 5.48 -8.46 -11.05
N LEU A 101 5.45 -7.33 -10.35
CA LEU A 101 5.57 -5.99 -10.94
C LEU A 101 6.94 -5.81 -11.60
N GLY A 102 8.03 -6.21 -10.94
CA GLY A 102 9.38 -6.18 -11.52
C GLY A 102 9.50 -7.00 -12.79
N ARG A 103 8.94 -8.23 -12.81
CA ARG A 103 8.89 -9.05 -14.03
C ARG A 103 8.07 -8.41 -15.13
N ALA A 104 6.93 -7.81 -14.79
CA ALA A 104 6.08 -7.11 -15.75
C ALA A 104 6.83 -5.92 -16.37
N LEU A 105 7.49 -5.09 -15.56
CA LEU A 105 8.30 -3.95 -16.04
C LEU A 105 9.39 -4.37 -17.02
N LEU A 106 10.13 -5.43 -16.70
CA LEU A 106 11.18 -5.98 -17.57
C LEU A 106 10.61 -6.49 -18.90
N ALA A 107 9.47 -7.20 -18.86
CA ALA A 107 8.81 -7.69 -20.07
C ALA A 107 8.24 -6.56 -20.94
N HIS A 108 7.84 -5.45 -20.31
CA HIS A 108 7.27 -4.27 -20.97
C HIS A 108 8.32 -3.34 -21.59
N GLY A 109 9.62 -3.67 -21.47
CA GLY A 109 10.72 -2.84 -21.97
C GLY A 109 10.82 -1.46 -21.32
N THR A 110 10.11 -1.25 -20.20
CA THR A 110 10.14 0.01 -19.47
C THR A 110 11.38 0.04 -18.59
N THR A 111 12.33 0.93 -18.87
CA THR A 111 13.33 1.28 -17.86
C THR A 111 12.61 2.10 -16.79
N ALA A 112 12.68 1.65 -15.54
CA ALA A 112 12.43 2.56 -14.43
C ALA A 112 13.53 3.60 -14.57
N TRP A 113 13.16 4.84 -14.93
CA TRP A 113 13.99 6.00 -15.30
C TRP A 113 14.74 5.92 -16.64
#